data_AF-A0A1H2ZQQ9-F1
#
_entry.id   AF-A0A1H2ZQQ9-F1
#
_cell.length_a   1.000
_cell.length_b   1.000
_cell.length_c   1.000
_cell.angle_alpha   90.00
_cell.angle_beta   90.00
_cell.angle_gamma   90.00
#
_symmetry.space_group_name_H-M   'P 1'
#
loop_
_entity.id
_entity.type
_entity.pdbx_description
1 polymer ?
#
loop_
_entity_poly.entity_id
_entity_poly.type
_entity_poly.pdbx_seq_one_letter_code
_entity_poly.pdbx_strand_id
1 'polypeptide(L)'
;MVKQLTQAGIAAFVLVAMLYAGSVIAHGKVSLEEDPCTRQINENMVHLSTYQPQHDKSAHYCTEIPLAGDTYLVIDLIDSAIRNMPVKVNVYRGSETDGESVLQLPAELHPDGVINGITNLEKGLYSVIVTAEGVPPLKYQYRLRVEMVDYMKLLRASILPVMVLLLLAWLIYKIKPLQRLRKWRTAQRSQD
;
A
#
# COMPACT_ATOMS: atom_id res chain seq x y z
N MET A 1 -14.26 -36.87 29.61
CA MET A 1 -14.14 -36.59 28.16
C MET A 1 -14.59 -35.17 27.80
N VAL A 2 -15.72 -34.68 28.34
CA VAL A 2 -16.22 -33.29 28.11
C VAL A 2 -15.21 -32.20 28.54
N LYS A 3 -14.56 -32.35 29.70
CA LYS A 3 -13.54 -31.37 30.19
C LYS A 3 -12.32 -31.21 29.28
N GLN A 4 -11.90 -32.27 28.57
CA GLN A 4 -10.77 -32.19 27.62
C GLN A 4 -11.17 -31.55 26.30
N LEU A 5 -12.42 -31.75 25.86
CA LEU A 5 -12.98 -31.09 24.67
C LEU A 5 -13.19 -29.59 24.91
N THR A 6 -13.63 -29.19 26.10
CA THR A 6 -13.75 -27.78 26.47
C THR A 6 -12.38 -27.09 26.60
N GLN A 7 -11.37 -27.77 27.18
CA GLN A 7 -10.00 -27.23 27.25
C GLN A 7 -9.36 -27.08 25.87
N ALA A 8 -9.52 -28.06 24.98
CA ALA A 8 -9.01 -27.97 23.61
C ALA A 8 -9.69 -26.87 22.79
N GLY A 9 -11.01 -26.67 22.99
CA GLY A 9 -11.76 -25.59 22.36
C GLY A 9 -11.28 -24.21 22.83
N ILE A 10 -11.08 -24.02 24.14
CA ILE A 10 -10.58 -22.76 24.70
C ILE A 10 -9.15 -22.49 24.22
N ALA A 11 -8.27 -23.50 24.22
CA ALA A 11 -6.90 -23.35 23.74
C ALA A 11 -6.84 -22.98 22.24
N ALA A 12 -7.69 -23.60 21.42
CA ALA A 12 -7.80 -23.26 20.00
C ALA A 12 -8.34 -21.83 19.79
N PHE A 13 -9.34 -21.41 20.59
CA PHE A 13 -9.89 -20.06 20.51
C PHE A 13 -8.87 -19.00 20.94
N VAL A 14 -8.10 -19.26 22.00
CA VAL A 14 -7.00 -18.40 22.46
C VAL A 14 -5.88 -18.34 21.41
N LEU A 15 -5.51 -19.47 20.79
CA LEU A 15 -4.52 -19.50 19.71
C LEU A 15 -4.98 -18.68 18.50
N VAL A 16 -6.25 -18.81 18.09
CA VAL A 16 -6.82 -18.02 17.00
C VAL A 16 -6.86 -16.53 17.36
N ALA A 17 -7.23 -16.18 18.59
CA ALA A 17 -7.22 -14.80 19.06
C ALA A 17 -5.81 -14.19 19.12
N MET A 18 -4.80 -14.97 19.55
CA MET A 18 -3.39 -14.54 19.52
C MET A 18 -2.86 -14.39 18.09
N LEU A 19 -3.26 -15.26 17.16
CA LEU A 19 -2.93 -15.12 15.74
C LEU A 19 -3.71 -13.99 15.05
N TYR A 20 -4.83 -13.57 15.63
CA TYR A 20 -5.62 -12.39 15.25
C TYR A 20 -5.14 -11.10 15.92
N ALA A 21 -4.16 -11.15 16.82
CA ALA A 21 -3.43 -9.95 17.22
C ALA A 21 -2.67 -9.47 16.00
N GLY A 22 -3.36 -8.70 15.15
CA GLY A 22 -2.82 -8.11 13.96
C GLY A 22 -1.52 -7.44 14.34
N SER A 23 -0.47 -7.70 13.56
CA SER A 23 0.74 -6.90 13.61
C SER A 23 0.33 -5.46 13.35
N VAL A 24 0.08 -4.69 14.41
CA VAL A 24 0.04 -3.24 14.37
C VAL A 24 1.47 -2.82 14.10
N ILE A 25 1.83 -2.85 12.82
CA ILE A 25 3.02 -2.18 12.35
C ILE A 25 2.70 -0.70 12.55
N ALA A 26 3.11 -0.17 13.69
CA ALA A 26 3.20 1.25 13.86
C ALA A 26 4.17 1.71 12.77
N HIS A 27 3.65 2.36 11.73
CA HIS A 27 4.47 3.08 10.76
C HIS A 27 5.18 4.18 11.54
N GLY A 28 6.37 3.88 12.06
CA GLY A 28 7.29 4.89 12.55
C GLY A 28 7.59 5.88 11.43
N LYS A 29 8.00 7.10 11.80
CA LYS A 29 8.43 8.13 10.84
C LYS A 29 9.46 7.52 9.88
N VAL A 30 9.05 7.30 8.63
CA VAL A 30 9.94 6.91 7.55
C VAL A 30 10.86 8.12 7.28
N SER A 31 12.15 7.89 7.05
CA SER A 31 13.03 8.99 6.64
C SER A 31 12.58 9.51 5.29
N LEU A 32 12.90 10.77 4.98
CA LEU A 32 12.47 11.37 3.72
C LEU A 32 13.05 10.63 2.51
N GLU A 33 14.25 10.05 2.63
CA GLU A 33 14.90 9.25 1.59
C GLU A 33 14.24 7.88 1.39
N GLU A 34 13.62 7.31 2.43
CA GLU A 34 12.90 6.04 2.36
C GLU A 34 11.42 6.23 1.99
N ASP A 35 10.95 7.48 1.94
CA ASP A 35 9.59 7.80 1.57
C ASP A 35 9.35 7.47 0.08
N PRO A 36 8.40 6.57 -0.24
CA PRO A 36 8.07 6.24 -1.64
C PRO A 36 7.61 7.44 -2.47
N CYS A 37 7.31 8.57 -1.83
CA CYS A 37 6.84 9.81 -2.43
C CYS A 37 7.93 10.83 -2.68
N THR A 38 9.14 10.55 -2.22
CA THR A 38 10.33 11.32 -2.54
C THR A 38 11.04 10.75 -3.76
N ARG A 39 11.54 11.62 -4.62
CA ARG A 39 12.49 11.29 -5.68
C ARG A 39 13.74 12.11 -5.49
N GLN A 40 14.88 11.44 -5.55
CA GLN A 40 16.19 12.05 -5.36
C GLN A 40 17.03 11.89 -6.63
N ILE A 41 17.68 12.99 -7.03
CA ILE A 41 18.72 13.00 -8.05
C ILE A 41 19.90 13.77 -7.46
N ASN A 42 21.03 13.09 -7.26
CA ASN A 42 22.16 13.60 -6.48
C ASN A 42 21.71 14.02 -5.08
N GLU A 43 21.95 15.27 -4.69
CA GLU A 43 21.54 15.85 -3.41
C GLU A 43 20.20 16.59 -3.49
N ASN A 44 19.49 16.52 -4.63
CA ASN A 44 18.23 17.25 -4.82
C ASN A 44 17.03 16.31 -4.75
N MET A 45 16.19 16.52 -3.74
CA MET A 45 14.97 15.79 -3.46
C MET A 45 13.73 16.62 -3.82
N VAL A 46 12.76 15.92 -4.39
CA VAL A 46 11.41 16.42 -4.63
C VAL A 46 10.45 15.44 -3.99
N HIS A 47 9.44 15.94 -3.29
CA HIS A 47 8.39 15.12 -2.70
C HIS A 47 7.04 15.44 -3.37
N LEU A 48 6.27 14.41 -3.72
CA LEU A 48 4.95 14.55 -4.32
C LEU A 48 3.87 14.07 -3.34
N SER A 49 2.96 14.97 -2.99
CA SER A 49 1.71 14.65 -2.31
C SER A 49 0.53 14.90 -3.23
N THR A 50 -0.50 14.07 -3.12
CA THR A 50 -1.77 14.25 -3.81
C THR A 50 -2.93 14.16 -2.83
N TYR A 51 -3.97 14.97 -3.05
CA TYR A 51 -5.13 15.05 -2.15
C TYR A 51 -6.42 15.01 -2.95
N GLN A 52 -7.43 14.37 -2.38
CA GLN A 52 -8.80 14.34 -2.91
C GLN A 52 -9.80 14.73 -1.80
N PRO A 53 -9.89 16.03 -1.43
CA PRO A 53 -10.70 16.49 -0.29
C PRO A 53 -12.20 16.18 -0.41
N GLN A 54 -12.69 15.93 -1.63
CA GLN A 54 -14.06 15.49 -1.89
C GLN A 54 -14.35 14.08 -1.38
N HIS A 55 -13.30 13.24 -1.23
CA HIS A 55 -13.41 11.86 -0.76
C HIS A 55 -12.92 11.72 0.68
N ASP A 56 -11.76 12.29 1.00
CA ASP A 56 -11.19 12.32 2.34
C ASP A 56 -10.37 13.61 2.54
N LYS A 57 -10.78 14.43 3.50
CA LYS A 57 -10.15 15.73 3.79
C LYS A 57 -8.79 15.62 4.48
N SER A 58 -8.49 14.46 5.07
CA SER A 58 -7.30 14.23 5.88
C SER A 58 -6.28 13.30 5.23
N ALA A 59 -6.72 12.49 4.28
CA ALA A 59 -5.85 11.58 3.56
C ALA A 59 -4.99 12.33 2.53
N HIS A 60 -3.76 11.84 2.39
CA HIS A 60 -2.88 12.17 1.29
C HIS A 60 -2.42 10.87 0.61
N TYR A 61 -2.15 10.98 -0.67
CA TYR A 61 -1.75 9.89 -1.54
C TYR A 61 -0.54 10.31 -2.37
N CYS A 62 -0.05 9.39 -3.17
CA CYS A 62 1.19 9.57 -3.91
C CYS A 62 1.16 8.69 -5.16
N THR A 63 1.72 7.48 -5.15
CA THR A 63 1.67 6.61 -6.34
C THR A 63 0.32 5.91 -6.53
N GLU A 64 -0.43 5.67 -5.45
CA GLU A 64 -1.71 4.96 -5.49
C GLU A 64 -2.82 5.91 -5.00
N ILE A 65 -3.70 6.32 -5.90
CA ILE A 65 -4.85 7.19 -5.63
C ILE A 65 -6.10 6.32 -5.68
N PRO A 66 -6.86 6.18 -4.58
CA PRO A 66 -7.88 5.14 -4.46
C PRO A 66 -9.10 5.36 -5.35
N LEU A 67 -9.41 6.61 -5.71
CA LEU A 67 -10.64 6.99 -6.39
C LEU A 67 -10.35 7.97 -7.54
N ALA A 68 -11.16 7.93 -8.59
CA ALA A 68 -11.15 8.98 -9.60
C ALA A 68 -11.75 10.31 -9.06
N GLY A 69 -11.37 11.42 -9.68
CA GLY A 69 -11.93 12.75 -9.42
C GLY A 69 -10.89 13.86 -9.34
N ASP A 70 -11.32 15.02 -8.83
CA ASP A 70 -10.48 16.19 -8.67
C ASP A 70 -9.30 15.89 -7.74
N THR A 71 -8.09 16.06 -8.25
CA THR A 71 -6.87 15.72 -7.53
C THR A 71 -5.99 16.95 -7.46
N TYR A 72 -5.68 17.34 -6.22
CA TYR A 72 -4.72 18.39 -5.92
C TYR A 72 -3.34 17.75 -5.86
N LEU A 73 -2.39 18.26 -6.64
CA LEU A 73 -0.99 17.85 -6.61
C LEU A 73 -0.19 18.93 -5.89
N VAL A 74 0.62 18.52 -4.92
CA VAL A 74 1.54 19.37 -4.17
C VAL A 74 2.93 18.78 -4.33
N ILE A 75 3.82 19.57 -4.94
CA ILE A 75 5.21 19.19 -5.17
C ILE A 75 6.08 20.04 -4.25
N ASP A 76 6.74 19.40 -3.29
CA ASP A 76 7.67 20.05 -2.38
C ASP A 76 9.10 19.93 -2.92
N LEU A 77 9.72 21.07 -3.22
CA LEU A 77 11.12 21.20 -3.58
C LEU A 77 11.94 21.24 -2.28
N ILE A 78 12.44 20.09 -1.84
CA ILE A 78 13.06 19.94 -0.52
C ILE A 78 14.33 20.78 -0.43
N ASP A 79 15.23 20.62 -1.40
CA ASP A 79 16.54 21.26 -1.37
C ASP A 79 16.54 22.67 -1.94
N SER A 80 17.34 23.56 -1.35
CA SER A 80 17.39 24.97 -1.77
C SER A 80 17.92 25.17 -3.19
N ALA A 81 18.76 24.26 -3.69
CA ALA A 81 19.35 24.36 -5.01
C ALA A 81 18.29 24.28 -6.13
N ILE A 82 17.29 23.41 -5.99
CA ILE A 82 16.21 23.28 -6.98
C ILE A 82 15.21 24.45 -6.91
N ARG A 83 15.02 25.08 -5.73
CA ARG A 83 14.16 26.27 -5.56
C ARG A 83 14.66 27.49 -6.33
N ASN A 84 15.96 27.50 -6.64
CA ASN A 84 16.62 28.55 -7.41
C ASN A 84 16.66 28.26 -8.92
N MET A 85 15.95 27.22 -9.38
CA MET A 85 15.81 26.88 -10.81
C MET A 85 14.35 27.03 -11.24
N PRO A 86 14.08 27.46 -12.49
CA PRO A 86 12.73 27.34 -13.04
C PRO A 86 12.30 25.87 -13.07
N VAL A 87 11.14 25.57 -12.50
CA VAL A 87 10.58 24.22 -12.45
C VAL A 87 9.27 24.19 -13.21
N LYS A 88 9.15 23.29 -14.18
CA LYS A 88 7.88 22.98 -14.85
C LYS A 88 7.35 21.63 -14.42
N VAL A 89 6.03 21.48 -14.46
CA VAL A 89 5.35 20.24 -14.13
C VAL A 89 4.39 19.86 -15.24
N ASN A 90 4.51 18.64 -15.75
CA ASN A 90 3.56 18.10 -16.71
C ASN A 90 2.96 16.81 -16.17
N VAL A 91 1.65 16.65 -16.34
CA VAL A 91 0.94 15.40 -16.05
C VAL A 91 0.41 14.84 -17.35
N TYR A 92 0.74 13.57 -17.64
CA TYR A 92 0.29 12.85 -18.81
C TYR A 92 -0.56 11.65 -18.40
N ARG A 93 -1.58 11.34 -19.20
CA ARG A 93 -2.31 10.07 -19.11
C ARG A 93 -1.45 8.97 -19.71
N GLY A 94 -1.25 7.87 -18.98
CA GLY A 94 -0.39 6.76 -19.38
C GLY A 94 0.87 6.62 -18.52
N SER A 95 1.71 5.64 -18.86
CA SER A 95 2.93 5.30 -18.12
C SER A 95 4.12 6.19 -18.46
N GLU A 96 4.11 6.82 -19.63
CA GLU A 96 5.20 7.63 -20.18
C GLU A 96 4.68 9.01 -20.62
N THR A 97 5.52 9.78 -21.33
CA THR A 97 5.22 11.15 -21.80
C THR A 97 4.59 11.19 -23.19
N ASP A 98 4.12 10.05 -23.68
CA ASP A 98 3.55 9.86 -25.03
C ASP A 98 2.03 10.02 -25.07
N GLY A 99 1.36 9.97 -23.92
CA GLY A 99 -0.08 10.16 -23.83
C GLY A 99 -0.53 11.62 -23.71
N GLU A 100 -1.84 11.80 -23.62
CA GLU A 100 -2.48 13.12 -23.52
C GLU A 100 -2.03 13.86 -22.25
N SER A 101 -1.65 15.13 -22.39
CA SER A 101 -1.31 15.98 -21.26
C SER A 101 -2.56 16.54 -20.60
N VAL A 102 -2.76 16.23 -19.33
CA VAL A 102 -3.95 16.63 -18.53
C VAL A 102 -3.68 17.81 -17.59
N LEU A 103 -2.42 18.18 -17.41
CA LEU A 103 -1.99 19.38 -16.69
C LEU A 103 -0.61 19.80 -17.19
N GLN A 104 -0.42 21.10 -17.43
CA GLN A 104 0.87 21.70 -17.75
C GLN A 104 1.03 22.96 -16.90
N LEU A 105 2.04 22.96 -16.03
CA LEU A 105 2.48 24.12 -15.28
C LEU A 105 3.78 24.62 -15.93
N PRO A 106 3.84 25.90 -16.34
CA PRO A 106 5.01 26.47 -17.00
C PRO A 106 6.23 26.48 -16.07
N ALA A 107 7.42 26.67 -16.65
CA ALA A 107 8.65 26.75 -15.87
C ALA A 107 8.73 28.08 -15.10
N GLU A 108 8.64 28.01 -13.77
CA GLU A 108 8.65 29.19 -12.90
C GLU A 108 9.56 28.96 -11.67
N LEU A 109 9.97 30.04 -11.01
CA LEU A 109 10.75 29.99 -9.78
C LEU A 109 9.82 29.81 -8.57
N HIS A 110 10.18 28.90 -7.68
CA HIS A 110 9.42 28.59 -6.47
C HIS A 110 10.31 28.73 -5.22
N PRO A 111 10.62 29.97 -4.78
CA PRO A 111 11.49 30.21 -3.64
C PRO A 111 10.89 29.72 -2.30
N ASP A 112 9.56 29.64 -2.21
CA ASP A 112 8.82 29.00 -1.12
C ASP A 112 8.98 27.47 -1.11
N GLY A 113 9.38 26.89 -2.25
CA GLY A 113 9.66 25.49 -2.43
C GLY A 113 8.42 24.63 -2.65
N VAL A 114 7.29 25.22 -3.05
CA VAL A 114 6.04 24.47 -3.26
C VAL A 114 5.44 24.80 -4.63
N ILE A 115 5.02 23.76 -5.35
CA ILE A 115 4.28 23.88 -6.60
C ILE A 115 2.93 23.19 -6.44
N ASN A 116 1.85 23.90 -6.78
CA ASN A 116 0.49 23.39 -6.65
C ASN A 116 -0.16 23.23 -8.02
N GLY A 117 -0.87 22.12 -8.22
CA GLY A 117 -1.64 21.85 -9.43
C GLY A 117 -2.98 21.20 -9.10
N ILE A 118 -3.98 21.41 -9.95
CA ILE A 118 -5.30 20.77 -9.81
C ILE A 118 -5.68 20.22 -11.17
N THR A 119 -6.07 18.95 -11.22
CA THR A 119 -6.62 18.33 -12.42
C THR A 119 -7.57 17.20 -12.05
N ASN A 120 -8.50 16.88 -12.95
CA ASN A 120 -9.39 15.75 -12.76
C ASN A 120 -8.71 14.47 -13.28
N LEU A 121 -8.52 13.50 -12.41
CA LEU A 121 -7.91 12.21 -12.77
C LEU A 121 -8.98 11.13 -12.83
N GLU A 122 -9.21 10.59 -14.02
CA GLU A 122 -10.04 9.42 -14.21
C GLU A 122 -9.28 8.15 -13.82
N LYS A 123 -9.98 7.01 -13.80
CA LYS A 123 -9.36 5.71 -13.62
C LYS A 123 -8.26 5.47 -14.68
N GLY A 124 -7.06 5.12 -14.23
CA GLY A 124 -5.95 4.79 -15.12
C GLY A 124 -4.56 5.02 -14.56
N LEU A 125 -3.59 4.93 -15.46
CA LEU A 125 -2.19 5.26 -15.21
C LEU A 125 -1.93 6.71 -15.60
N TYR A 126 -1.10 7.39 -14.82
CA TYR A 126 -0.61 8.73 -15.14
C TYR A 126 0.88 8.85 -14.84
N SER A 127 1.55 9.75 -15.55
CA SER A 127 2.93 10.14 -15.28
C SER A 127 2.99 11.62 -14.91
N VAL A 128 3.61 11.94 -13.77
CA VAL A 128 3.93 13.31 -13.37
C VAL A 128 5.41 13.53 -13.58
N ILE A 129 5.74 14.52 -14.39
CA ILE A 129 7.11 14.89 -14.74
C ILE A 129 7.41 16.27 -14.17
N VAL A 130 8.27 16.33 -13.17
CA VAL A 130 8.79 17.58 -12.59
C VAL A 130 10.17 17.81 -13.19
N THR A 131 10.37 18.94 -13.87
CA THR A 131 11.64 19.24 -14.54
C THR A 131 12.18 20.57 -14.06
N ALA A 132 13.33 20.54 -13.39
CA ALA A 132 14.10 21.74 -13.05
C ALA A 132 15.08 22.06 -14.18
N GLU A 133 14.99 23.28 -14.73
CA GLU A 133 15.71 23.71 -15.94
C GLU A 133 17.18 24.13 -15.69
N GLY A 134 17.87 23.42 -14.80
CA GLY A 134 19.32 23.57 -14.59
C GLY A 134 20.16 23.06 -15.76
N VAL A 135 21.49 23.12 -15.60
CA VAL A 135 22.46 22.58 -16.58
C VAL A 135 23.34 21.52 -15.89
N PRO A 136 23.10 20.21 -16.12
CA PRO A 136 22.02 19.61 -16.90
C PRO A 136 20.65 19.69 -16.18
N PRO A 137 19.52 19.56 -16.91
CA PRO A 137 18.19 19.61 -16.30
C PRO A 137 17.94 18.38 -15.43
N LEU A 138 17.27 18.56 -14.29
CA LEU A 138 16.89 17.49 -13.38
C LEU A 138 15.43 17.09 -13.66
N LYS A 139 15.19 15.83 -14.02
CA LYS A 139 13.86 15.31 -14.39
C LYS A 139 13.42 14.23 -13.40
N TYR A 140 12.40 14.53 -12.60
CA TYR A 140 11.80 13.61 -11.64
C TYR A 140 10.50 13.06 -12.23
N GLN A 141 10.30 11.74 -12.14
CA GLN A 141 9.13 11.04 -12.68
C GLN A 141 8.40 10.27 -11.58
N TYR A 142 7.09 10.50 -11.50
CA TYR A 142 6.16 9.75 -10.66
C TYR A 142 5.17 9.02 -11.54
N ARG A 143 4.85 7.78 -11.16
CA ARG A 143 3.80 6.98 -11.80
C ARG A 143 2.63 6.90 -10.83
N LEU A 144 1.50 7.46 -11.23
CA LEU A 144 0.27 7.43 -10.45
C LEU A 144 -0.66 6.34 -10.98
N ARG A 145 -1.34 5.69 -10.05
CA ARG A 145 -2.31 4.63 -10.27
C ARG A 145 -3.62 5.08 -9.66
N VAL A 146 -4.57 5.47 -10.51
CA VAL A 146 -5.84 6.07 -10.08
C VAL A 146 -6.96 5.04 -10.20
N GLU A 147 -7.64 4.78 -9.08
CA GLU A 147 -8.75 3.82 -8.97
C GLU A 147 -8.38 2.44 -9.55
N MET A 148 -7.15 2.02 -9.29
CA MET A 148 -6.64 0.72 -9.71
C MET A 148 -6.49 -0.22 -8.52
N VAL A 149 -6.99 -1.43 -8.70
CA VAL A 149 -6.95 -2.46 -7.67
C VAL A 149 -5.54 -3.07 -7.62
N ASP A 150 -4.92 -3.04 -6.44
CA ASP A 150 -3.73 -3.83 -6.17
C ASP A 150 -4.13 -5.27 -5.79
N TYR A 151 -4.23 -6.11 -6.81
CA TYR A 151 -4.52 -7.54 -6.64
C TYR A 151 -3.49 -8.25 -5.77
N MET A 152 -2.22 -7.82 -5.74
CA MET A 152 -1.20 -8.46 -4.89
C MET A 152 -1.46 -8.18 -3.41
N LYS A 153 -1.88 -6.95 -3.07
CA LYS A 153 -2.30 -6.59 -1.71
C LYS A 153 -3.54 -7.38 -1.27
N LEU A 154 -4.55 -7.48 -2.14
CA LEU A 154 -5.75 -8.28 -1.89
C LEU A 154 -5.45 -9.78 -1.74
N LEU A 155 -4.61 -10.32 -2.61
CA LEU A 155 -4.18 -11.72 -2.56
C LEU A 155 -3.41 -12.00 -1.26
N ARG A 156 -2.44 -11.18 -0.87
CA ARG A 156 -1.71 -11.36 0.41
C ARG A 156 -2.63 -11.32 1.62
N ALA A 157 -3.59 -10.41 1.64
CA ALA A 157 -4.56 -10.33 2.72
C ALA A 157 -5.46 -11.59 2.81
N SER A 158 -5.67 -12.28 1.69
CA SER A 158 -6.61 -13.42 1.60
C SER A 158 -5.92 -14.80 1.66
N ILE A 159 -4.71 -14.94 1.14
CA ILE A 159 -4.01 -16.24 1.05
C ILE A 159 -3.64 -16.77 2.44
N LEU A 160 -3.13 -15.92 3.33
CA LEU A 160 -2.69 -16.33 4.66
C LEU A 160 -3.84 -16.94 5.50
N PRO A 161 -5.01 -16.29 5.65
CA PRO A 161 -6.12 -16.88 6.41
C PRO A 161 -6.67 -18.15 5.76
N VAL A 162 -6.74 -18.22 4.42
CA VAL A 162 -7.18 -19.42 3.71
C VAL A 162 -6.22 -20.59 3.95
N MET A 163 -4.91 -20.37 3.88
CA MET A 163 -3.90 -21.39 4.14
C MET A 163 -3.97 -21.92 5.59
N VAL A 164 -4.18 -21.03 6.57
CA VAL A 164 -4.38 -21.42 7.97
C VAL A 164 -5.65 -22.26 8.14
N LEU A 165 -6.76 -21.86 7.52
CA LEU A 165 -8.01 -22.63 7.55
C LEU A 165 -7.86 -24.03 6.93
N LEU A 166 -7.14 -24.14 5.81
CA LEU A 166 -6.86 -25.42 5.16
C LEU A 166 -5.99 -26.33 6.02
N LEU A 167 -4.96 -25.78 6.67
CA LEU A 167 -4.11 -26.53 7.61
C LEU A 167 -4.91 -27.03 8.83
N LEU A 168 -5.78 -26.19 9.40
CA LEU A 168 -6.65 -26.57 10.51
C LEU A 168 -7.63 -27.68 10.10
N ALA A 169 -8.27 -27.55 8.94
CA ALA A 169 -9.17 -28.58 8.41
C ALA A 169 -8.44 -29.91 8.19
N TRP A 170 -7.21 -29.87 7.65
CA TRP A 170 -6.37 -31.05 7.45
C TRP A 170 -5.97 -31.73 8.76
N LEU A 171 -5.56 -30.95 9.78
CA LEU A 171 -5.25 -31.47 11.11
C LEU A 171 -6.47 -32.14 11.77
N ILE A 172 -7.65 -31.51 11.70
CA ILE A 172 -8.90 -32.08 12.21
C ILE A 172 -9.22 -33.40 11.51
N TYR A 173 -9.07 -33.46 10.18
CA TYR A 173 -9.29 -34.68 9.40
C TYR A 173 -8.37 -35.82 9.86
N LYS A 174 -7.08 -35.56 10.12
CA LYS A 174 -6.11 -36.58 10.57
C LYS A 174 -6.35 -37.07 12.00
N ILE A 175 -6.94 -36.26 12.88
CA ILE A 175 -7.21 -36.66 14.28
C ILE A 175 -8.44 -37.57 14.41
N LYS A 176 -9.46 -37.42 13.54
CA LYS A 176 -10.67 -38.27 13.55
C LYS A 176 -10.42 -39.79 13.45
N PRO A 177 -9.55 -40.31 12.55
CA PRO A 177 -9.25 -41.74 12.50
C PRO A 177 -8.52 -42.25 13.75
N LEU A 178 -7.64 -41.44 14.36
CA LEU A 178 -6.97 -41.80 15.62
C LEU A 178 -7.98 -41.97 16.77
N GLN A 179 -9.01 -41.12 16.84
CA GLN A 179 -10.07 -41.24 17.85
C GLN A 179 -10.95 -42.48 17.63
N ARG A 180 -11.23 -42.86 16.37
CA ARG A 180 -11.95 -44.12 16.05
C ARG A 180 -11.15 -45.35 16.45
N LEU A 181 -9.86 -45.40 16.13
CA LEU A 181 -8.96 -46.50 16.51
C LEU A 181 -8.81 -46.64 18.03
N ARG A 182 -8.70 -45.52 18.75
CA ARG A 182 -8.64 -45.52 20.22
C ARG A 182 -9.94 -46.04 20.86
N LYS A 183 -11.11 -45.64 20.33
CA LYS A 183 -12.42 -46.14 20.79
C LYS A 183 -12.60 -47.63 20.53
N TRP A 184 -12.16 -48.12 19.38
CA TRP A 184 -12.18 -49.55 19.05
C TRP A 184 -11.30 -50.36 20.03
N ARG A 185 -10.06 -49.91 20.31
CA ARG A 185 -9.19 -50.56 21.30
C ARG A 185 -9.73 -50.54 22.72
N THR A 186 -10.43 -49.48 23.14
CA THR A 186 -11.04 -49.44 24.48
C THR A 186 -12.27 -50.33 24.60
N ALA A 187 -13.06 -50.48 23.53
CA ALA A 187 -14.21 -51.39 23.51
C ALA A 187 -13.77 -52.87 23.59
N GLN A 188 -12.62 -53.18 22.99
CA GLN A 188 -12.07 -54.53 23.00
C GLN A 188 -11.39 -54.91 24.33
N ARG A 189 -11.04 -53.93 25.16
CA ARG A 189 -10.43 -54.14 26.49
C ARG A 189 -11.44 -54.21 27.65
N SER A 190 -12.73 -54.00 27.38
CA SER A 190 -13.81 -54.15 28.35
C SER A 190 -14.60 -55.46 28.19
N GLN A 191 -14.11 -56.35 27.33
CA GLN A 191 -14.70 -57.65 27.02
C GLN A 191 -13.84 -58.83 27.47
N ASP A 192 -12.69 -58.53 28.09
CA ASP A 192 -11.87 -59.43 28.92
C ASP A 192 -12.09 -59.06 30.40
#